data_AF-A0A8H6U8S5-F1
#
_entry.id   AF-A0A8H6U8S5-F1
#
_cell.length_a   1.000
_cell.length_b   1.000
_cell.length_c   1.000
_cell.angle_alpha   90.00
_cell.angle_beta   90.00
_cell.angle_gamma   90.00
#
_symmetry.space_group_name_H-M   'P 1'
#
loop_
_entity.id
_entity.type
_entity.pdbx_description
1 polymer ?
#
loop_
_entity_poly.entity_id
_entity_poly.type
_entity_poly.pdbx_seq_one_letter_code
_entity_poly.pdbx_strand_id
1 'polypeptide(L)'
;MIRKQARQRRDYLYRKALILKEAETNEKKAQLRSALASGKPLDPSVAREKDLRKNFAYDESRPDFSVQEELDLDDEYSMLSGLVDPSPCEFLSFYPLLFASIADLVSTCKSHSRSDIILISERRGVPSALTDNGKRIVKVLKHLFPPREPIISKASVGSRVVSFICENDTIEVRHHVFVQTSFDSVELSEVGPRMTMKPFEIRGGTLENKDGDVIWHLSQYTRTGRKKDYL
;
A
#
# COMPACT_ATOMS: atom_id res chain seq x y z
N MET A 1 24.46 8.39 7.65
CA MET A 1 23.04 8.20 7.27
C MET A 1 22.51 6.81 7.69
N ILE A 2 23.03 5.70 7.13
CA ILE A 2 22.54 4.30 7.26
C ILE A 2 22.05 3.90 8.68
N ARG A 3 22.82 4.16 9.75
CA ARG A 3 22.42 3.81 11.13
C ARG A 3 21.07 4.41 11.57
N LYS A 4 20.65 5.57 11.02
CA LYS A 4 19.35 6.19 11.28
C LYS A 4 18.22 5.37 10.66
N GLN A 5 18.35 5.01 9.38
CA GLN A 5 17.40 4.18 8.64
C GLN A 5 17.24 2.79 9.29
N ALA A 6 18.35 2.15 9.67
CA ALA A 6 18.36 0.86 10.37
C ALA A 6 17.83 0.92 11.82
N ARG A 7 17.67 2.12 12.41
CA ARG A 7 16.91 2.32 13.65
C ARG A 7 15.42 2.47 13.31
N GLN A 8 15.08 3.41 12.44
CA GLN A 8 13.69 3.69 12.00
C GLN A 8 12.95 2.43 11.52
N ARG A 9 13.60 1.51 10.78
CA ARG A 9 12.99 0.23 10.37
C ARG A 9 12.65 -0.68 11.57
N ARG A 10 13.51 -0.74 12.58
CA ARG A 10 13.23 -1.50 13.82
C ARG A 10 12.14 -0.83 14.65
N ASP A 11 12.19 0.50 14.77
CA ASP A 11 11.18 1.31 15.46
C ASP A 11 9.78 1.14 14.80
N TYR A 12 9.73 1.00 13.47
CA TYR A 12 8.51 0.67 12.70
C TYR A 12 8.04 -0.76 12.95
N LEU A 13 8.90 -1.77 12.76
CA LEU A 13 8.53 -3.18 12.97
C LEU A 13 8.06 -3.45 14.41
N TYR A 14 8.66 -2.78 15.39
CA TYR A 14 8.24 -2.87 16.80
C TYR A 14 6.85 -2.26 17.04
N ARG A 15 6.56 -1.07 16.47
CA ARG A 15 5.21 -0.48 16.54
C ARG A 15 4.16 -1.36 15.86
N LYS A 16 4.46 -1.90 14.67
CA LYS A 16 3.58 -2.85 13.98
C LYS A 16 3.29 -4.11 14.80
N ALA A 17 4.30 -4.64 15.50
CA ALA A 17 4.13 -5.77 16.40
C ALA A 17 3.31 -5.43 17.66
N LEU A 18 3.40 -4.18 18.16
CA LEU A 18 2.51 -3.69 19.23
C LEU A 18 1.06 -3.55 18.76
N ILE A 19 0.81 -2.94 17.59
CA ILE A 19 -0.55 -2.82 17.02
C ILE A 19 -1.22 -4.19 16.89
N LEU A 20 -0.51 -5.19 16.34
CA LEU A 20 -1.02 -6.57 16.22
C LEU A 20 -1.28 -7.27 17.58
N LYS A 21 -0.59 -6.85 18.65
CA LYS A 21 -0.81 -7.35 20.02
C LYS A 21 -1.94 -6.59 20.73
N GLU A 22 -2.07 -5.30 20.48
CA GLU A 22 -3.13 -4.45 21.04
C GLU A 22 -4.48 -4.69 20.36
N ALA A 23 -4.49 -5.16 19.11
CA ALA A 23 -5.66 -5.56 18.32
C ALA A 23 -6.70 -6.35 19.13
N GLU A 24 -6.33 -7.50 19.70
CA GLU A 24 -7.22 -8.33 20.53
C GLU A 24 -7.80 -7.57 21.73
N THR A 25 -7.04 -6.61 22.28
CA THR A 25 -7.50 -5.77 23.39
C THR A 25 -8.40 -4.63 22.92
N ASN A 26 -8.16 -4.09 21.73
CA ASN A 26 -8.95 -3.01 21.14
C ASN A 26 -10.31 -3.54 20.64
N GLU A 27 -10.38 -4.76 20.10
CA GLU A 27 -11.66 -5.44 19.81
C GLU A 27 -12.52 -5.58 21.08
N LYS A 28 -11.93 -6.01 22.19
CA LYS A 28 -12.60 -6.06 23.50
C LYS A 28 -13.07 -4.68 23.99
N LYS A 29 -12.27 -3.62 23.80
CA LYS A 29 -12.64 -2.23 24.15
C LYS A 29 -13.79 -1.71 23.28
N ALA A 30 -13.79 -1.97 21.97
CA ALA A 30 -14.86 -1.58 21.06
C ALA A 30 -16.18 -2.32 21.38
N GLN A 31 -16.11 -3.62 21.72
CA GLN A 31 -17.26 -4.37 22.26
C GLN A 31 -17.78 -3.73 23.56
N LEU A 32 -16.90 -3.36 24.49
CA LEU A 32 -17.29 -2.68 25.73
C LEU A 32 -17.93 -1.30 25.46
N ARG A 33 -17.35 -0.45 24.59
CA ARG A 33 -17.91 0.85 24.22
C ARG A 33 -19.28 0.71 23.57
N SER A 34 -19.45 -0.23 22.63
CA SER A 34 -20.73 -0.46 21.97
C SER A 34 -21.80 -1.04 22.90
N ALA A 35 -21.43 -1.88 23.87
CA ALA A 35 -22.33 -2.36 24.92
C ALA A 35 -22.78 -1.22 25.85
N LEU A 36 -21.86 -0.36 26.30
CA LEU A 36 -22.16 0.83 27.10
C LEU A 36 -23.08 1.81 26.36
N ALA A 37 -22.83 2.06 25.07
CA ALA A 37 -23.63 2.97 24.25
C ALA A 37 -25.04 2.42 23.91
N SER A 38 -25.22 1.10 23.84
CA SER A 38 -26.48 0.47 23.45
C SER A 38 -27.27 -0.20 24.59
N GLY A 39 -26.72 -0.23 25.80
CA GLY A 39 -27.31 -0.90 26.97
C GLY A 39 -27.40 -2.43 26.84
N LYS A 40 -26.79 -3.03 25.81
CA LYS A 40 -26.86 -4.48 25.55
C LYS A 40 -25.94 -5.26 26.48
N PRO A 41 -26.31 -6.50 26.88
CA PRO A 41 -25.42 -7.36 27.67
C PRO A 41 -24.17 -7.74 26.87
N LEU A 42 -23.01 -7.60 27.52
CA LEU A 42 -21.68 -7.97 26.99
C LEU A 42 -21.32 -9.42 27.37
N ASP A 43 -20.42 -10.05 26.62
CA ASP A 43 -19.93 -11.39 26.93
C ASP A 43 -19.28 -11.46 28.35
N PRO A 44 -19.58 -12.51 29.16
CA PRO A 44 -19.05 -12.64 30.51
C PRO A 44 -17.53 -12.70 30.64
N SER A 45 -16.77 -13.08 29.61
CA SER A 45 -15.30 -13.09 29.65
C SER A 45 -14.76 -11.66 29.68
N VAL A 46 -15.14 -10.85 28.68
CA VAL A 46 -14.79 -9.42 28.55
C VAL A 46 -15.32 -8.64 29.75
N ALA A 47 -16.56 -8.91 30.18
CA ALA A 47 -17.18 -8.20 31.28
C ALA A 47 -16.47 -8.40 32.63
N ARG A 48 -15.79 -9.54 32.86
CA ARG A 48 -15.07 -9.85 34.12
C ARG A 48 -13.65 -9.28 34.18
N GLU A 49 -13.10 -8.84 33.06
CA GLU A 49 -11.69 -8.43 32.92
C GLU A 49 -11.44 -7.07 33.60
N LYS A 50 -10.89 -7.10 34.82
CA LYS A 50 -10.72 -5.90 35.67
C LYS A 50 -9.78 -4.86 35.06
N ASP A 51 -8.70 -5.30 34.41
CA ASP A 51 -7.66 -4.39 33.92
C ASP A 51 -8.05 -3.78 32.56
N LEU A 52 -8.83 -4.50 31.74
CA LEU A 52 -9.51 -3.92 30.58
C LEU A 52 -10.38 -2.72 30.98
N ARG A 53 -11.20 -2.85 32.04
CA ARG A 53 -12.04 -1.76 32.57
C ARG A 53 -11.24 -0.55 33.05
N LYS A 54 -10.08 -0.76 33.70
CA LYS A 54 -9.19 0.34 34.14
C LYS A 54 -8.59 1.07 32.94
N ASN A 55 -8.06 0.32 31.97
CA ASN A 55 -7.38 0.89 30.80
C ASN A 55 -8.37 1.62 29.88
N PHE A 56 -9.59 1.07 29.73
CA PHE A 56 -10.68 1.68 28.97
C PHE A 56 -10.98 3.12 29.42
N ALA A 57 -10.98 3.40 30.72
CA ALA A 57 -11.23 4.75 31.24
C ALA A 57 -10.18 5.81 30.83
N TYR A 58 -9.00 5.39 30.34
CA TYR A 58 -8.01 6.27 29.72
C TYR A 58 -8.11 6.25 28.18
N ASP A 59 -8.42 5.09 27.60
CA ASP A 59 -8.59 4.89 26.16
C ASP A 59 -9.93 5.41 25.60
N GLU A 60 -10.89 5.83 26.43
CA GLU A 60 -12.25 6.24 26.02
C GLU A 60 -12.27 7.30 24.90
N SER A 61 -11.26 8.18 24.87
CA SER A 61 -11.08 9.24 23.87
C SER A 61 -10.43 8.79 22.55
N ARG A 62 -9.83 7.60 22.48
CA ARG A 62 -9.25 7.04 21.24
C ARG A 62 -10.41 6.56 20.34
N PRO A 63 -10.46 6.97 19.06
CA PRO A 63 -11.47 6.48 18.13
C PRO A 63 -11.32 4.97 17.91
N ASP A 64 -12.45 4.28 17.72
CA ASP A 64 -12.46 2.85 17.37
C ASP A 64 -12.13 2.66 15.88
N PHE A 65 -10.85 2.57 15.58
CA PHE A 65 -10.36 2.06 14.30
C PHE A 65 -10.25 0.54 14.32
N SER A 66 -10.55 -0.11 13.19
CA SER A 66 -10.22 -1.52 13.01
C SER A 66 -8.70 -1.73 12.90
N VAL A 67 -8.24 -2.95 13.18
CA VAL A 67 -6.81 -3.32 13.10
C VAL A 67 -6.20 -2.97 11.73
N GLN A 68 -6.98 -3.13 10.65
CA GLN A 68 -6.54 -2.79 9.30
C GLN A 68 -6.39 -1.27 9.11
N GLU A 69 -7.30 -0.47 9.66
CA GLU A 69 -7.22 1.00 9.60
C GLU A 69 -6.05 1.54 10.43
N GLU A 70 -5.77 0.98 11.62
CA GLU A 70 -4.59 1.37 12.41
C GLU A 70 -3.27 1.04 11.67
N LEU A 71 -3.22 -0.11 10.97
CA LEU A 71 -2.09 -0.50 10.12
C LEU A 71 -2.00 0.29 8.82
N ASP A 72 -3.10 0.82 8.29
CA ASP A 72 -3.11 1.70 7.11
C ASP A 72 -2.72 3.15 7.46
N LEU A 73 -2.95 3.59 8.70
CA LEU A 73 -2.54 4.89 9.25
C LEU A 73 -1.02 4.94 9.54
N ASP A 74 -0.47 3.94 10.23
CA ASP A 74 0.99 3.82 10.48
C ASP A 74 1.67 2.96 9.41
N ASP A 75 1.57 3.38 8.15
CA ASP A 75 2.18 2.73 6.98
C ASP A 75 3.28 3.59 6.35
N GLU A 76 4.14 2.96 5.54
CA GLU A 76 5.41 3.52 5.03
C GLU A 76 5.25 4.83 4.22
N TYR A 77 4.05 5.10 3.70
CA TYR A 77 3.72 6.28 2.88
C TYR A 77 3.02 7.43 3.65
N SER A 78 2.40 7.18 4.82
CA SER A 78 1.45 8.14 5.42
C SER A 78 2.10 9.44 5.89
N MET A 79 3.37 9.41 6.28
CA MET A 79 4.12 10.58 6.75
C MET A 79 4.41 11.64 5.65
N LEU A 80 4.42 11.24 4.37
CA LEU A 80 4.80 12.13 3.25
C LEU A 80 3.68 12.30 2.21
N SER A 81 2.67 11.42 2.22
CA SER A 81 1.46 11.50 1.40
C SER A 81 0.86 12.92 1.38
N GLY A 82 0.84 13.56 0.20
CA GLY A 82 0.24 14.88 0.02
C GLY A 82 1.09 16.07 0.46
N LEU A 83 2.26 15.86 1.06
CA LEU A 83 3.17 16.93 1.52
C LEU A 83 4.40 17.10 0.62
N VAL A 84 4.88 16.02 0.00
CA VAL A 84 6.08 16.02 -0.84
C VAL A 84 5.79 15.26 -2.13
N ASP A 85 6.16 15.84 -3.27
CA ASP A 85 6.05 15.16 -4.57
C ASP A 85 6.99 13.94 -4.61
N PRO A 86 6.49 12.75 -4.99
CA PRO A 86 7.33 11.58 -5.19
C PRO A 86 8.27 11.82 -6.38
N SER A 87 9.49 11.28 -6.29
CA SER A 87 10.45 11.33 -7.39
C SER A 87 11.00 9.94 -7.69
N PRO A 88 10.23 9.11 -8.42
CA PRO A 88 10.66 7.78 -8.82
C PRO A 88 11.89 7.86 -9.74
N CYS A 89 12.73 6.82 -9.69
CA CYS A 89 13.83 6.62 -10.63
C CYS A 89 13.63 5.31 -11.41
N GLU A 90 13.57 5.42 -12.74
CA GLU A 90 13.46 4.28 -13.65
C GLU A 90 14.84 3.79 -14.07
N PHE A 91 15.06 2.47 -14.01
CA PHE A 91 16.29 1.83 -14.45
C PHE A 91 15.97 0.60 -15.30
N LEU A 92 16.49 0.57 -16.53
CA LEU A 92 16.45 -0.58 -17.42
C LEU A 92 17.61 -1.53 -17.08
N SER A 93 17.30 -2.80 -16.86
CA SER A 93 18.27 -3.84 -16.46
C SER A 93 19.37 -4.14 -17.49
N PHE A 94 19.32 -3.55 -18.69
CA PHE A 94 20.32 -3.68 -19.76
C PHE A 94 21.46 -2.64 -19.73
N TYR A 95 21.58 -1.81 -18.69
CA TYR A 95 22.69 -0.85 -18.53
C TYR A 95 23.69 -1.27 -17.43
N PRO A 96 24.54 -2.29 -17.65
CA PRO A 96 25.52 -2.76 -16.66
C PRO A 96 26.72 -1.79 -16.45
N LEU A 97 26.76 -0.67 -17.15
CA LEU A 97 27.90 0.26 -17.17
C LEU A 97 27.84 1.38 -16.12
N LEU A 98 26.71 1.55 -15.41
CA LEU A 98 26.51 2.66 -14.47
C LEU A 98 26.58 2.29 -12.98
N PHE A 99 26.36 1.03 -12.61
CA PHE A 99 26.37 0.59 -11.21
C PHE A 99 26.99 -0.81 -11.07
N ALA A 100 27.91 -0.96 -10.10
CA ALA A 100 28.58 -2.24 -9.82
C ALA A 100 27.67 -3.25 -9.10
N SER A 101 26.73 -2.78 -8.28
CA SER A 101 25.75 -3.64 -7.61
C SER A 101 24.39 -2.95 -7.37
N ILE A 102 23.39 -3.76 -7.07
CA ILE A 102 22.06 -3.30 -6.63
C ILE A 102 22.14 -2.53 -5.31
N ALA A 103 23.07 -2.88 -4.42
CA ALA A 103 23.26 -2.18 -3.15
C ALA A 103 23.79 -0.74 -3.38
N ASP A 104 24.71 -0.56 -4.33
CA ASP A 104 25.23 0.77 -4.68
C ASP A 104 24.14 1.67 -5.26
N LEU A 105 23.33 1.14 -6.19
CA LEU A 105 22.17 1.84 -6.76
C LEU A 105 21.17 2.24 -5.67
N VAL A 106 20.80 1.30 -4.79
CA VAL A 106 19.89 1.57 -3.67
C VAL A 106 20.49 2.58 -2.69
N SER A 107 21.80 2.54 -2.42
CA SER A 107 22.49 3.53 -1.57
C SER A 107 22.49 4.94 -2.20
N THR A 108 22.61 5.02 -3.52
CA THR A 108 22.60 6.27 -4.30
C THR A 108 21.20 6.88 -4.33
N CYS A 109 20.15 6.08 -4.50
CA CYS A 109 18.77 6.56 -4.37
C CYS A 109 18.45 7.02 -2.94
N LYS A 110 18.94 6.29 -1.92
CA LYS A 110 18.82 6.65 -0.50
C LYS A 110 19.55 7.95 -0.15
N SER A 111 20.67 8.28 -0.80
CA SER A 111 21.40 9.55 -0.55
C SER A 111 20.76 10.76 -1.21
N HIS A 112 20.12 10.57 -2.36
CA HIS A 112 19.38 11.61 -3.10
C HIS A 112 17.90 11.74 -2.66
N SER A 113 17.50 11.07 -1.57
CA SER A 113 16.13 11.10 -1.04
C SER A 113 15.03 10.76 -2.06
N ARG A 114 15.32 9.84 -2.99
CA ARG A 114 14.34 9.33 -3.95
C ARG A 114 13.28 8.49 -3.25
N SER A 115 12.03 8.58 -3.69
CA SER A 115 10.92 7.83 -3.09
C SER A 115 10.95 6.37 -3.53
N ASP A 116 10.99 6.13 -4.84
CA ASP A 116 10.78 4.82 -5.44
C ASP A 116 11.83 4.49 -6.51
N ILE A 117 12.05 3.19 -6.75
CA ILE A 117 12.99 2.66 -7.73
C ILE A 117 12.24 1.64 -8.60
N ILE A 118 12.12 1.92 -9.89
CA ILE A 118 11.44 1.04 -10.84
C ILE A 118 12.50 0.31 -11.67
N LEU A 119 12.66 -0.99 -11.46
CA LEU A 119 13.51 -1.85 -12.28
C LEU A 119 12.68 -2.55 -13.36
N ILE A 120 12.99 -2.27 -14.62
CA ILE A 120 12.36 -2.92 -15.77
C ILE A 120 13.25 -4.06 -16.25
N SER A 121 12.70 -5.28 -16.29
CA SER A 121 13.35 -6.50 -16.76
C SER A 121 12.40 -7.31 -17.62
N GLU A 122 12.83 -7.67 -18.83
CA GLU A 122 12.02 -8.45 -19.75
C GLU A 122 12.03 -9.94 -19.38
N ARG A 123 10.94 -10.45 -18.78
CA ARG A 123 10.61 -11.89 -18.79
C ARG A 123 9.10 -12.10 -18.96
N ARG A 124 8.75 -13.08 -19.80
CA ARG A 124 7.35 -13.43 -20.09
C ARG A 124 6.74 -14.21 -18.92
N GLY A 125 5.68 -13.64 -18.32
CA GLY A 125 4.85 -14.26 -17.27
C GLY A 125 3.41 -14.52 -17.74
N VAL A 126 2.61 -15.22 -16.93
CA VAL A 126 1.27 -15.74 -17.29
C VAL A 126 0.25 -15.39 -16.16
N PRO A 127 -1.01 -15.00 -16.47
CA PRO A 127 -1.94 -14.27 -15.55
C PRO A 127 -2.70 -15.11 -14.48
N SER A 128 -3.86 -14.62 -13.99
CA SER A 128 -4.89 -15.23 -13.10
C SER A 128 -4.62 -15.39 -11.59
N ALA A 129 -5.54 -15.07 -10.68
CA ALA A 129 -6.73 -14.17 -10.69
C ALA A 129 -6.85 -13.56 -9.27
N LEU A 130 -7.39 -12.35 -9.04
CA LEU A 130 -7.15 -11.61 -7.77
C LEU A 130 -8.13 -10.36 -7.66
N THR A 131 -8.86 -9.84 -6.62
CA THR A 131 -9.36 -9.95 -5.16
C THR A 131 -9.22 -8.88 -3.99
N ASP A 132 -8.31 -8.94 -2.97
CA ASP A 132 -8.23 -7.88 -1.89
C ASP A 132 -6.83 -7.34 -1.37
N ASN A 133 -5.67 -8.02 -1.48
CA ASN A 133 -4.34 -7.41 -1.17
C ASN A 133 -4.04 -6.18 -2.05
N GLY A 134 -4.80 -5.99 -3.11
CA GLY A 134 -4.73 -4.88 -4.04
C GLY A 134 -5.03 -3.54 -3.42
N LYS A 135 -5.64 -3.44 -2.24
CA LYS A 135 -5.61 -2.19 -1.45
C LYS A 135 -4.17 -1.68 -1.27
N ARG A 136 -3.23 -2.57 -0.90
CA ARG A 136 -1.80 -2.22 -0.74
C ARG A 136 -1.12 -1.96 -2.08
N ILE A 137 -1.45 -2.70 -3.13
CA ILE A 137 -0.89 -2.46 -4.48
C ILE A 137 -1.36 -1.10 -5.03
N VAL A 138 -2.65 -0.79 -4.90
CA VAL A 138 -3.25 0.51 -5.25
C VAL A 138 -2.66 1.63 -4.40
N LYS A 139 -2.35 1.39 -3.11
CA LYS A 139 -1.66 2.36 -2.26
C LYS A 139 -0.26 2.65 -2.80
N VAL A 140 0.56 1.63 -3.09
CA VAL A 140 1.89 1.81 -3.71
C VAL A 140 1.77 2.54 -5.06
N LEU A 141 0.96 2.04 -5.99
CA LEU A 141 0.83 2.61 -7.34
C LEU A 141 0.32 4.06 -7.35
N LYS A 142 -0.52 4.47 -6.39
CA LYS A 142 -0.96 5.87 -6.25
C LYS A 142 0.17 6.80 -5.82
N HIS A 143 1.06 6.36 -4.91
CA HIS A 143 2.15 7.20 -4.40
C HIS A 143 3.33 7.36 -5.37
N LEU A 144 3.33 6.69 -6.52
CA LEU A 144 4.25 7.00 -7.63
C LEU A 144 3.89 8.32 -8.35
N PHE A 145 2.65 8.82 -8.20
CA PHE A 145 2.18 10.04 -8.85
C PHE A 145 2.11 11.21 -7.85
N PRO A 146 2.41 12.44 -8.27
CA PRO A 146 2.28 13.60 -7.40
C PRO A 146 0.82 13.84 -6.98
N PRO A 147 0.59 14.32 -5.74
CA PRO A 147 -0.74 14.67 -5.27
C PRO A 147 -1.36 15.74 -6.17
N ARG A 148 -2.58 15.51 -6.66
CA ARG A 148 -3.35 16.56 -7.35
C ARG A 148 -3.96 17.51 -6.33
N GLU A 149 -3.99 18.79 -6.67
CA GLU A 149 -4.80 19.79 -5.96
C GLU A 149 -6.27 19.36 -5.91
N PRO A 150 -7.02 19.70 -4.83
CA PRO A 150 -8.44 19.39 -4.75
C PRO A 150 -9.22 20.07 -5.89
N ILE A 151 -10.17 19.34 -6.47
CA ILE A 151 -10.94 19.80 -7.64
C ILE A 151 -11.98 20.85 -7.19
N ILE A 152 -11.54 22.11 -7.09
CA ILE A 152 -12.36 23.26 -6.71
C ILE A 152 -13.24 23.75 -7.89
N SER A 153 -12.86 23.49 -9.14
CA SER A 153 -13.64 23.91 -10.32
C SER A 153 -13.48 22.94 -11.49
N LYS A 154 -14.37 23.03 -12.50
CA LYS A 154 -14.20 22.25 -13.75
C LYS A 154 -12.90 22.58 -14.49
N ALA A 155 -12.32 23.77 -14.29
CA ALA A 155 -11.04 24.16 -14.89
C ALA A 155 -9.81 23.52 -14.19
N SER A 156 -9.93 23.03 -12.95
CA SER A 156 -8.84 22.28 -12.29
C SER A 156 -8.85 20.78 -12.61
N VAL A 157 -9.71 20.33 -13.53
CA VAL A 157 -9.75 18.94 -14.01
C VAL A 157 -8.74 18.75 -15.15
N GLY A 158 -7.55 18.24 -14.81
CA GLY A 158 -6.49 17.97 -15.80
C GLY A 158 -6.84 16.87 -16.81
N SER A 159 -6.59 17.13 -18.09
CA SER A 159 -7.00 16.34 -19.27
C SER A 159 -6.30 14.98 -19.49
N ARG A 160 -5.65 14.42 -18.47
CA ARG A 160 -4.91 13.14 -18.55
C ARG A 160 -5.40 12.16 -17.48
N VAL A 161 -5.59 10.91 -17.89
CA VAL A 161 -5.97 9.79 -17.02
C VAL A 161 -5.09 8.57 -17.29
N VAL A 162 -4.56 7.97 -16.22
CA VAL A 162 -3.95 6.65 -16.27
C VAL A 162 -4.93 5.68 -15.64
N SER A 163 -5.35 4.68 -16.42
CA SER A 163 -6.29 3.65 -16.02
C SER A 163 -5.50 2.42 -15.58
N PHE A 164 -5.70 2.00 -14.33
CA PHE A 164 -5.25 0.72 -13.80
C PHE A 164 -6.48 -0.17 -13.62
N ILE A 165 -6.67 -1.14 -14.51
CA ILE A 165 -7.83 -2.05 -14.50
C ILE A 165 -7.30 -3.42 -14.07
N CYS A 166 -7.82 -3.97 -12.97
CA CYS A 166 -7.56 -5.35 -12.61
C CYS A 166 -8.55 -6.25 -13.35
N GLU A 167 -8.07 -7.08 -14.26
CA GLU A 167 -8.82 -8.22 -14.77
C GLU A 167 -7.96 -9.48 -14.61
N ASN A 168 -8.49 -10.48 -13.90
CA ASN A 168 -7.84 -11.77 -13.70
C ASN A 168 -6.35 -11.64 -13.26
N ASP A 169 -6.07 -10.94 -12.15
CA ASP A 169 -4.72 -10.64 -11.58
C ASP A 169 -3.85 -9.72 -12.44
N THR A 170 -4.32 -9.43 -13.65
CA THR A 170 -3.56 -8.65 -14.62
C THR A 170 -4.00 -7.21 -14.47
N ILE A 171 -3.09 -6.40 -13.93
CA ILE A 171 -3.25 -4.96 -13.92
C ILE A 171 -2.94 -4.49 -15.34
N GLU A 172 -4.00 -4.31 -16.11
CA GLU A 172 -3.98 -3.60 -17.37
C GLU A 172 -3.74 -2.11 -17.09
N VAL A 173 -2.60 -1.60 -17.57
CA VAL A 173 -2.30 -0.17 -17.54
C VAL A 173 -2.56 0.41 -18.92
N ARG A 174 -3.31 1.52 -18.97
CA ARG A 174 -3.56 2.34 -20.16
C ARG A 174 -3.40 3.81 -19.79
N HIS A 175 -2.91 4.63 -20.71
CA HIS A 175 -2.77 6.07 -20.50
C HIS A 175 -3.46 6.83 -21.64
N HIS A 176 -4.52 7.55 -21.27
CA HIS A 176 -5.36 8.30 -22.18
C HIS A 176 -5.29 9.80 -21.87
N VAL A 177 -5.27 10.60 -22.93
CA VAL A 177 -5.66 12.01 -22.89
C VAL A 177 -7.14 12.08 -23.23
N PHE A 178 -7.89 12.92 -22.53
CA PHE A 178 -9.33 13.11 -22.78
C PHE A 178 -9.67 14.56 -23.09
N VAL A 179 -10.66 14.74 -23.96
CA VAL A 179 -11.24 16.04 -24.32
C VAL A 179 -12.74 15.96 -24.09
N GLN A 180 -13.29 16.89 -23.30
CA GLN A 180 -14.73 16.96 -23.09
C GLN A 180 -15.39 17.80 -24.20
N THR A 181 -15.90 17.11 -25.22
CA THR A 181 -16.54 17.73 -26.39
C THR A 181 -17.93 18.28 -26.07
N SER A 182 -18.63 17.73 -25.08
CA SER A 182 -19.90 18.26 -24.56
C SER A 182 -20.15 17.83 -23.11
N PHE A 183 -21.21 18.35 -22.47
CA PHE A 183 -21.53 18.02 -21.07
C PHE A 183 -21.67 16.52 -20.79
N ASP A 184 -22.12 15.75 -21.78
CA ASP A 184 -22.41 14.31 -21.71
C ASP A 184 -21.46 13.44 -22.58
N SER A 185 -20.50 14.05 -23.30
CA SER A 185 -19.57 13.32 -24.17
C SER A 185 -18.12 13.70 -23.95
N VAL A 186 -17.28 12.67 -23.89
CA VAL A 186 -15.82 12.76 -23.69
C VAL A 186 -15.15 11.88 -24.73
N GLU A 187 -14.24 12.47 -25.50
CA GLU A 187 -13.40 11.75 -26.45
C GLU A 187 -12.09 11.34 -25.77
N LEU A 188 -11.66 10.11 -26.02
CA LEU A 188 -10.45 9.51 -25.44
C LEU A 188 -9.45 9.19 -26.55
N SER A 189 -8.20 9.63 -26.35
CA SER A 189 -7.06 9.32 -27.22
C SER A 189 -5.96 8.64 -26.40
N GLU A 190 -5.47 7.50 -26.87
CA GLU A 190 -4.42 6.74 -26.18
C GLU A 190 -3.03 7.30 -26.52
N VAL A 191 -2.20 7.54 -25.50
CA VAL A 191 -0.93 8.27 -25.64
C VAL A 191 0.25 7.55 -24.97
N GLY A 192 0.03 6.69 -23.99
CA GLY A 192 1.09 5.88 -23.37
C GLY A 192 1.11 4.42 -23.84
N PRO A 193 2.12 3.64 -23.41
CA PRO A 193 2.23 2.23 -23.75
C PRO A 193 1.09 1.40 -23.13
N ARG A 194 0.57 0.44 -23.89
CA ARG A 194 -0.28 -0.63 -23.35
C ARG A 194 0.59 -1.59 -22.55
N MET A 195 0.38 -1.66 -21.24
CA MET A 195 1.09 -2.60 -20.38
C MET A 195 0.11 -3.54 -19.70
N THR A 196 0.54 -4.78 -19.49
CA THR A 196 -0.14 -5.76 -18.67
C THR A 196 0.87 -6.30 -17.67
N MET A 197 0.63 -6.02 -16.38
CA MET A 197 1.53 -6.42 -15.31
C MET A 197 0.79 -7.27 -14.30
N LYS A 198 1.43 -8.32 -13.81
CA LYS A 198 0.90 -9.19 -12.75
C LYS A 198 1.87 -9.17 -11.56
N PRO A 199 1.41 -8.89 -10.34
CA PRO A 199 2.24 -9.02 -9.15
C PRO A 199 2.64 -10.49 -8.94
N PHE A 200 3.89 -10.72 -8.53
CA PHE A 200 4.36 -12.07 -8.18
C PHE A 200 4.78 -12.19 -6.71
N GLU A 201 5.19 -11.08 -6.09
CA GLU A 201 5.69 -11.03 -4.71
C GLU A 201 5.61 -9.60 -4.15
N ILE A 202 5.32 -9.47 -2.85
CA ILE A 202 5.31 -8.21 -2.09
C ILE A 202 6.08 -8.45 -0.79
N ARG A 203 7.04 -7.57 -0.46
CA ARG A 203 7.95 -7.72 0.70
C ARG A 203 7.98 -6.49 1.59
N GLY A 204 8.20 -6.70 2.89
CA GLY A 204 8.44 -5.66 3.90
C GLY A 204 9.87 -5.12 3.90
N GLY A 205 10.33 -4.56 2.78
CA GLY A 205 11.64 -3.92 2.71
C GLY A 205 12.12 -3.51 1.32
N THR A 206 13.20 -2.72 1.29
CA THR A 206 13.84 -2.25 0.07
C THR A 206 14.49 -3.39 -0.73
N LEU A 207 14.48 -3.28 -2.06
CA LEU A 207 15.07 -4.18 -3.08
C LEU A 207 16.38 -4.91 -2.69
N GLU A 208 17.29 -4.22 -2.02
CA GLU A 208 18.58 -4.73 -1.50
C GLU A 208 18.41 -5.92 -0.53
N ASN A 209 17.34 -5.93 0.26
CA ASN A 209 17.12 -6.83 1.39
C ASN A 209 16.37 -8.11 0.95
N LYS A 210 17.10 -9.04 0.33
CA LYS A 210 16.56 -10.32 -0.17
C LYS A 210 15.96 -11.22 0.93
N ASP A 211 16.35 -11.04 2.18
CA ASP A 211 15.88 -11.83 3.34
C ASP A 211 14.82 -11.04 4.14
N GLY A 212 13.96 -10.30 3.43
CA GLY A 212 12.89 -9.48 4.03
C GLY A 212 11.55 -10.21 4.02
N ASP A 213 10.78 -10.01 5.09
CA ASP A 213 9.47 -10.65 5.30
C ASP A 213 8.58 -10.53 4.05
N VAL A 214 8.17 -11.68 3.53
CA VAL A 214 7.28 -11.76 2.36
C VAL A 214 5.84 -11.60 2.84
N ILE A 215 5.21 -10.49 2.47
CA ILE A 215 3.82 -10.16 2.83
C ILE A 215 2.86 -11.02 2.01
N TRP A 216 3.16 -11.19 0.72
CA TRP A 216 2.40 -12.03 -0.20
C TRP A 216 3.31 -12.54 -1.33
N HIS A 217 3.04 -13.75 -1.82
CA HIS A 217 3.66 -14.28 -3.03
C HIS A 217 2.71 -15.19 -3.82
N LEU A 218 2.96 -15.28 -5.12
CA LEU A 218 2.18 -16.11 -6.04
C LEU A 218 2.52 -17.60 -5.87
N SER A 219 1.56 -18.40 -5.38
CA SER A 219 1.77 -19.80 -4.96
C SER A 219 1.57 -20.83 -6.09
N GLN A 220 2.29 -20.65 -7.20
CA GLN A 220 2.10 -21.34 -8.49
C GLN A 220 2.05 -22.88 -8.45
N TYR A 221 2.78 -23.51 -7.53
CA TYR A 221 2.95 -24.97 -7.46
C TYR A 221 2.01 -25.66 -6.44
N THR A 222 0.94 -24.98 -6.01
CA THR A 222 -0.04 -25.54 -5.06
C THR A 222 -1.30 -26.09 -5.77
N ARG A 223 -1.87 -27.19 -5.26
CA ARG A 223 -3.01 -27.90 -5.89
C ARG A 223 -4.25 -27.02 -6.16
N THR A 224 -4.43 -25.95 -5.38
CA THR A 224 -5.55 -25.01 -5.49
C THR A 224 -5.13 -23.56 -5.77
N GLY A 225 -3.84 -23.28 -5.98
CA GLY A 225 -3.36 -21.91 -6.26
C GLY A 225 -3.94 -21.31 -7.54
N ARG A 226 -4.21 -22.15 -8.56
CA ARG A 226 -4.90 -21.75 -9.80
C ARG A 226 -6.44 -21.66 -9.68
N LYS A 227 -6.97 -21.60 -8.46
CA LYS A 227 -8.42 -21.54 -8.13
C LYS A 227 -8.70 -20.56 -6.97
N LYS A 228 -7.82 -19.58 -6.74
CA LYS A 228 -7.80 -18.74 -5.54
C LYS A 228 -7.29 -17.34 -5.87
N ASP A 229 -8.03 -16.34 -5.39
CA ASP A 229 -7.88 -14.98 -5.87
C ASP A 229 -7.69 -13.96 -4.69
N TYR A 230 -6.88 -12.89 -4.86
CA TYR A 230 -6.35 -11.91 -3.86
C TYR A 230 -5.90 -10.41 -4.25
N LEU A 231 -6.28 -9.67 -5.33
CA LEU A 231 -6.02 -8.18 -5.65
C LEU A 231 -7.21 -7.27 -5.32
#